data_AF-A0AA90YT37-F1
#
_entry.id   AF-A0AA90YT37-F1
#
_cell.length_a   1.000
_cell.length_b   1.000
_cell.length_c   1.000
_cell.angle_alpha   90.00
_cell.angle_beta   90.00
_cell.angle_gamma   90.00
#
_symmetry.space_group_name_H-M   'P 1'
#
loop_
_entity.id
_entity.type
_entity.pdbx_description
1 polymer ?
#
loop_
_entity_poly.entity_id
_entity_poly.type
_entity_poly.pdbx_seq_one_letter_code
_entity_poly.pdbx_strand_id
1 'polypeptide(L)'
;MADEDLELDHLFAQAQRQRPVLPDDLAVRIQTDAETVRLGRLAPAPQPMPSIWNRLISNVGGWQGLGGLVAASAAGVWIGFSAPAFLPDPANLLTSEETPFLVADLGFDSSFLESTE
;
A
#
# COMPACT_ATOMS: atom_id res chain seq x y z
N MET A 1 -6.48 34.44 14.24
CA MET A 1 -5.88 33.85 13.02
C MET A 1 -6.09 34.77 11.82
N ALA A 2 -7.32 35.11 11.44
CA ALA A 2 -7.57 35.98 10.27
C ALA A 2 -6.96 37.39 10.38
N ASP A 3 -6.91 37.99 11.58
CA ASP A 3 -6.31 39.31 11.78
C ASP A 3 -4.77 39.29 11.68
N GLU A 4 -4.13 38.20 12.10
CA GLU A 4 -2.68 38.02 11.98
C GLU A 4 -2.25 37.82 10.52
N ASP A 5 -3.03 37.10 9.73
CA ASP A 5 -2.80 36.93 8.29
C ASP A 5 -2.88 38.28 7.54
N LEU A 6 -3.87 39.13 7.89
CA LEU A 6 -4.03 40.48 7.34
C LEU A 6 -2.87 41.41 7.71
N GLU A 7 -2.36 41.32 8.94
CA GLU A 7 -1.20 42.08 9.39
C GLU A 7 0.07 41.67 8.63
N LEU A 8 0.29 40.37 8.44
CA LEU A 8 1.40 39.83 7.66
C LEU A 8 1.34 40.30 6.20
N ASP A 9 0.17 40.25 5.56
CA ASP A 9 -0.03 40.74 4.20
C ASP A 9 0.33 42.23 4.07
N HIS A 10 -0.03 43.04 5.06
CA HIS A 10 0.33 44.45 5.08
C HIS A 10 1.84 44.66 5.21
N LEU A 11 2.51 43.89 6.07
CA LEU A 11 3.97 43.93 6.23
C LEU A 11 4.70 43.50 4.95
N PHE A 12 4.22 42.45 4.27
CA PHE A 12 4.79 42.02 2.99
C PHE A 12 4.59 43.06 1.89
N ALA A 13 3.41 43.69 1.82
CA ALA A 13 3.14 44.78 0.88
C ALA A 13 4.06 45.99 1.13
N GLN A 14 4.37 46.30 2.38
CA GLN A 14 5.33 47.34 2.73
C GLN A 14 6.76 46.97 2.31
N ALA A 15 7.20 45.75 2.61
CA ALA A 15 8.54 45.27 2.24
C ALA A 15 8.75 45.26 0.71
N GLN A 16 7.72 44.90 -0.06
CA GLN A 16 7.79 44.89 -1.52
C GLN A 16 8.01 46.29 -2.11
N ARG A 17 7.40 47.33 -1.52
CA ARG A 17 7.58 48.73 -1.95
C ARG A 17 8.99 49.26 -1.64
N GLN A 18 9.64 48.75 -0.59
CA GLN A 18 10.97 49.18 -0.15
C GLN A 18 12.09 48.25 -0.64
N ARG A 19 11.83 47.46 -1.69
CA ARG A 19 12.77 46.45 -2.14
C ARG A 19 14.11 47.09 -2.56
N PRO A 20 15.23 46.75 -1.91
CA PRO A 20 16.53 47.23 -2.33
C PRO A 20 16.91 46.62 -3.68
N VAL A 21 17.63 47.39 -4.49
CA VAL A 21 18.17 46.92 -5.78
C VAL A 21 19.23 45.84 -5.49
N LEU A 22 19.17 44.73 -6.24
CA LEU A 22 20.15 43.66 -6.13
C LEU A 22 21.50 44.14 -6.68
N PRO A 23 22.59 44.14 -5.90
CA PRO A 23 23.92 44.54 -6.40
C PRO A 23 24.44 43.55 -7.44
N ASP A 24 25.11 44.05 -8.48
CA ASP A 24 25.62 43.23 -9.58
C ASP A 24 26.62 42.15 -9.12
N ASP A 25 27.52 42.46 -8.18
CA ASP A 25 28.45 41.48 -7.60
C ASP A 25 27.72 40.31 -6.92
N LEU A 26 26.62 40.61 -6.22
CA LEU A 26 25.81 39.58 -5.59
C LEU A 26 25.08 38.72 -6.63
N ALA A 27 24.56 39.34 -7.70
CA ALA A 27 23.92 38.62 -8.80
C ALA A 27 24.89 37.64 -9.49
N VAL A 28 26.13 38.07 -9.76
CA VAL A 28 27.18 37.22 -10.34
C VAL A 28 27.49 36.04 -9.42
N ARG A 29 27.68 36.29 -8.11
CA ARG A 29 27.95 35.22 -7.13
C ARG A 29 26.81 34.20 -7.05
N ILE A 30 25.56 34.66 -7.02
CA ILE A 30 24.39 33.78 -7.02
C ILE A 30 24.38 32.91 -8.27
N GLN A 31 24.68 33.48 -9.44
CA GLN A 31 24.71 32.74 -10.69
C GLN A 31 25.83 31.70 -10.70
N THR A 32 27.03 32.05 -10.25
CA THR A 32 28.16 31.10 -10.12
C THR A 32 27.85 29.96 -9.15
N ASP A 33 27.24 30.26 -8.01
CA ASP A 33 26.84 29.24 -7.03
C ASP A 33 25.76 28.31 -7.60
N ALA A 34 24.74 28.88 -8.24
CA ALA A 34 23.68 28.12 -8.90
C ALA A 34 24.22 27.19 -9.99
N GLU A 35 25.18 27.65 -10.79
CA GLU A 35 25.86 26.82 -11.79
C GLU A 35 26.66 25.69 -11.13
N THR A 36 27.38 25.98 -10.05
CA THR A 36 28.13 24.98 -9.27
C THR A 36 27.21 23.89 -8.74
N VAL A 37 26.06 24.26 -8.15
CA VAL A 37 25.05 23.31 -7.68
C VAL A 37 24.42 22.54 -8.83
N ARG A 38 24.12 23.20 -9.96
CA ARG A 38 23.55 22.55 -11.16
C ARG A 38 24.50 21.47 -11.69
N LEU A 39 25.78 21.80 -11.82
CA LEU A 39 26.82 20.85 -12.25
C LEU A 39 27.02 19.73 -11.22
N GLY A 40 26.98 20.05 -9.93
CA GLY A 40 27.05 19.05 -8.85
C GLY A 40 25.87 18.07 -8.84
N ARG A 41 24.65 18.52 -9.20
CA ARG A 41 23.48 17.64 -9.35
C ARG A 41 23.50 16.80 -10.62
N LEU A 42 24.15 17.30 -11.69
CA LEU A 42 24.37 16.54 -12.92
C LEU A 42 25.44 15.46 -12.75
N ALA A 43 26.32 15.60 -11.76
CA ALA A 43 27.25 14.55 -11.41
C ALA A 43 26.44 13.31 -10.96
N PRO A 44 26.66 12.14 -11.57
CA PRO A 44 25.99 10.92 -11.16
C PRO A 44 26.35 10.64 -9.70
N ALA A 45 25.34 10.65 -8.83
CA ALA A 45 25.51 10.20 -7.45
C ALA A 45 25.98 8.73 -7.47
N PRO A 46 26.95 8.33 -6.63
CA PRO A 46 27.28 6.92 -6.45
C PRO A 46 26.01 6.21 -5.96
N GLN A 47 25.37 5.47 -6.87
CA GLN A 47 24.18 4.69 -6.56
C GLN A 47 24.61 3.53 -5.66
N PRO A 48 24.17 3.44 -4.39
CA PRO A 48 24.35 2.22 -3.63
C PRO A 48 23.69 1.08 -4.41
N MET A 49 24.36 -0.07 -4.53
CA MET A 49 23.75 -1.22 -5.20
C MET A 49 22.40 -1.51 -4.51
N PRO A 50 21.27 -1.44 -5.25
CA PRO A 50 19.97 -1.61 -4.62
C PRO A 50 19.89 -3.04 -4.10
N SER A 51 19.63 -3.18 -2.80
CA SER A 51 19.31 -4.47 -2.19
C SER A 51 18.16 -5.11 -2.95
N ILE A 52 18.23 -6.43 -3.18
CA ILE A 52 17.21 -7.21 -3.91
C ILE A 52 15.82 -6.98 -3.30
N TRP A 53 15.75 -6.84 -1.98
CA TRP A 53 14.53 -6.48 -1.24
C TRP A 53 13.97 -5.13 -1.64
N ASN A 54 14.81 -4.10 -1.77
CA ASN A 54 14.36 -2.76 -2.15
C ASN A 54 13.82 -2.74 -3.59
N ARG A 55 14.38 -3.58 -4.47
CA ARG A 55 13.91 -3.77 -5.84
C ARG A 55 12.56 -4.49 -5.89
N LEU A 56 12.34 -5.46 -5.00
CA LEU A 56 11.06 -6.15 -4.88
C LEU A 56 9.97 -5.18 -4.38
N ILE A 57 10.27 -4.40 -3.35
CA ILE A 57 9.35 -3.40 -2.77
C ILE A 57 9.07 -2.28 -3.77
N SER A 58 10.08 -1.78 -4.51
CA SER A 58 9.86 -0.76 -5.53
C SER A 58 8.98 -1.26 -6.68
N ASN A 59 9.13 -2.53 -7.09
CA ASN A 59 8.34 -3.14 -8.15
C ASN A 59 6.86 -3.34 -7.76
N VAL A 60 6.59 -3.51 -6.47
CA VAL A 60 5.22 -3.70 -5.93
C VAL A 60 4.51 -2.34 -5.68
N GLY A 61 5.17 -1.20 -5.96
CA GLY A 61 4.61 0.14 -5.76
C GLY A 61 5.05 0.83 -4.46
N GLY A 62 6.15 0.35 -3.86
CA GLY A 62 6.70 0.91 -2.63
C GLY A 62 5.79 0.70 -1.43
N TRP A 63 5.63 1.74 -0.61
CA TRP A 63 4.82 1.69 0.61
C TRP A 63 3.32 1.44 0.32
N GLN A 64 2.82 1.92 -0.82
CA GLN A 64 1.43 1.70 -1.23
C GLN A 64 1.17 0.22 -1.56
N GLY A 65 2.12 -0.42 -2.22
CA GLY A 65 2.11 -1.86 -2.47
C GLY A 65 2.09 -2.70 -1.20
N LEU A 66 2.93 -2.33 -0.23
CA LEU A 66 2.93 -2.97 1.09
C LEU A 66 1.58 -2.79 1.81
N GLY A 67 0.98 -1.60 1.73
CA GLY A 67 -0.35 -1.34 2.31
C GLY A 67 -1.43 -2.26 1.73
N GLY A 68 -1.42 -2.45 0.41
CA GLY A 68 -2.33 -3.39 -0.26
C GLY A 68 -2.10 -4.85 0.16
N LEU A 69 -0.84 -5.28 0.29
CA LEU A 69 -0.48 -6.62 0.73
C LEU A 69 -0.95 -6.90 2.17
N VAL A 70 -0.74 -5.94 3.08
CA VAL A 70 -1.22 -6.01 4.46
C VAL A 70 -2.75 -6.07 4.50
N ALA A 71 -3.43 -5.23 3.72
CA ALA A 71 -4.90 -5.23 3.65
C ALA A 71 -5.44 -6.55 3.09
N ALA A 72 -4.81 -7.13 2.06
CA ALA A 72 -5.17 -8.43 1.50
C ALA A 72 -4.97 -9.57 2.50
N SER A 73 -3.86 -9.55 3.27
CA SER A 73 -3.63 -10.52 4.35
C SER A 73 -4.67 -10.39 5.46
N ALA A 74 -4.99 -9.17 5.90
CA ALA A 74 -6.02 -8.93 6.91
C ALA A 74 -7.41 -9.39 6.44
N ALA A 75 -7.76 -9.11 5.17
CA ALA A 75 -8.99 -9.59 4.57
C ALA A 75 -9.04 -11.11 4.48
N GLY A 76 -7.94 -11.77 4.11
CA GLY A 76 -7.84 -13.23 4.09
C GLY A 76 -8.03 -13.86 5.47
N VAL A 77 -7.40 -13.28 6.50
CA VAL A 77 -7.59 -13.73 7.90
C VAL A 77 -9.04 -13.51 8.35
N TRP A 78 -9.63 -12.36 8.04
CA TRP A 78 -11.02 -12.07 8.38
C TRP A 78 -12.00 -13.07 7.73
N ILE A 79 -11.82 -13.35 6.44
CA ILE A 79 -12.64 -14.32 5.70
C ILE A 79 -12.44 -15.75 6.24
N GLY A 80 -11.20 -16.13 6.58
CA GLY A 80 -10.90 -17.45 7.14
C GLY A 80 -11.43 -17.65 8.57
N PHE A 81 -11.54 -16.57 9.35
CA PHE A 81 -12.03 -16.61 10.72
C PHE A 81 -13.55 -16.73 10.81
N SER A 82 -14.30 -16.27 9.79
CA SER A 82 -15.75 -16.47 9.73
C SER A 82 -16.08 -17.90 9.32
N ALA A 83 -15.83 -18.86 10.21
CA ALA A 83 -16.48 -20.17 10.13
C ALA A 83 -18.00 -19.92 10.18
N PRO A 84 -18.77 -20.28 9.15
CA PRO A 84 -20.23 -20.19 9.23
C PRO A 84 -20.69 -21.00 10.43
N ALA A 85 -21.66 -20.48 11.21
CA ALA A 85 -22.21 -21.10 12.42
C ALA A 85 -22.86 -22.49 12.22
N PHE A 86 -22.71 -23.08 11.04
CA PHE A 86 -23.16 -24.41 10.63
C PHE A 86 -22.06 -25.49 10.69
N LEU A 87 -20.80 -25.15 10.98
CA LEU A 87 -19.73 -26.14 11.12
C LEU A 87 -19.54 -26.54 12.60
N PRO A 88 -19.64 -27.85 12.94
CA PRO A 88 -19.21 -28.36 14.23
C PRO A 88 -17.75 -27.98 14.50
N ASP A 89 -17.44 -27.71 15.77
CA ASP A 89 -16.11 -27.32 16.22
C ASP A 89 -15.02 -28.24 15.65
N PRO A 90 -14.00 -27.70 14.94
CA PRO A 90 -12.91 -28.51 14.39
C PRO A 90 -12.12 -29.27 15.48
N ALA A 91 -12.13 -28.81 16.74
CA ALA A 91 -11.56 -29.57 17.85
C ALA A 91 -12.29 -30.91 18.10
N ASN A 92 -13.60 -30.96 17.80
CA ASN A 92 -14.41 -32.17 17.91
C ASN A 92 -14.15 -33.15 16.75
N LEU A 93 -13.76 -32.64 15.57
CA LEU A 93 -13.35 -33.45 14.42
C LEU A 93 -11.98 -34.10 14.62
N LEU A 94 -11.05 -33.40 15.29
CA LEU A 94 -9.71 -33.93 15.63
C LEU A 94 -9.76 -35.00 16.74
N THR A 95 -10.78 -34.95 17.60
CA THR A 95 -11.00 -35.91 18.69
C THR A 95 -11.80 -37.14 18.24
N SER A 96 -12.58 -37.04 17.16
CA SER A 96 -13.46 -38.11 16.68
C SER A 96 -12.77 -39.01 15.64
N GLU A 97 -11.71 -39.72 16.05
CA GLU A 97 -11.37 -40.99 15.39
C GLU A 97 -12.35 -42.05 15.91
N GLU A 98 -13.45 -42.25 15.16
CA GLU A 98 -14.33 -43.44 15.09
C GLU A 98 -15.79 -43.01 14.81
N THR A 99 -16.07 -42.62 13.56
CA THR A 99 -17.45 -42.67 13.07
C THR A 99 -17.53 -43.67 11.91
N PRO A 100 -18.28 -44.78 12.04
CA PRO A 100 -18.54 -45.64 10.90
C PRO A 100 -19.28 -44.83 9.85
N PHE A 101 -18.68 -44.72 8.67
CA PHE A 101 -19.31 -44.22 7.45
C PHE A 101 -20.64 -44.99 7.27
N LEU A 102 -21.78 -44.32 7.45
CA LEU A 102 -23.04 -44.84 6.95
C LEU A 102 -23.11 -44.43 5.48
N VAL A 103 -22.96 -45.41 4.58
CA VAL A 103 -23.21 -45.21 3.15
C VAL A 103 -24.62 -44.67 3.04
N ALA A 104 -24.76 -43.42 2.59
CA ALA A 104 -26.05 -42.92 2.18
C ALA A 104 -26.60 -43.90 1.14
N ASP A 105 -27.65 -44.62 1.53
CA ASP A 105 -28.49 -45.41 0.64
C ASP A 105 -29.09 -44.45 -0.38
N LEU A 106 -28.31 -44.13 -1.41
CA LEU A 106 -28.78 -43.51 -2.62
C LEU A 106 -29.69 -44.57 -3.22
N GLY A 107 -30.98 -44.45 -2.91
CA GLY A 107 -32.07 -45.18 -3.52
C GLY A 107 -32.03 -45.00 -5.03
N PHE A 108 -31.16 -45.77 -5.68
CA PHE A 108 -31.28 -46.10 -7.09
C PHE A 108 -32.46 -47.04 -7.16
N ASP A 109 -33.62 -46.42 -7.32
CA ASP A 109 -34.88 -47.08 -7.56
C ASP A 109 -34.72 -47.97 -8.81
N SER A 110 -34.57 -49.28 -8.59
CA SER A 110 -34.43 -50.28 -9.65
C SER A 110 -35.75 -50.54 -10.38
N SER A 111 -36.81 -49.81 -10.04
CA SER A 111 -38.12 -49.86 -10.70
C SER A 111 -38.12 -49.27 -12.12
N PHE A 112 -37.08 -48.53 -12.53
CA PHE A 112 -37.03 -47.96 -13.88
C PHE A 112 -36.55 -48.93 -14.98
N LEU A 113 -36.16 -50.17 -14.62
CA LEU A 113 -35.74 -51.19 -15.61
C LEU A 113 -36.77 -52.31 -15.84
N GLU A 114 -38.00 -52.20 -15.30
CA GLU A 114 -39.07 -53.18 -15.54
C GLU A 114 -40.27 -52.54 -16.26
N SER A 115 -39.99 -51.83 -17.35
CA SER A 115 -41.01 -51.40 -18.32
C SER A 115 -40.43 -51.39 -19.72
N THR A 116 -39.84 -52.53 -20.11
CA THR A 116 -39.65 -52.89 -21.52
C THR A 116 -39.87 -54.40 -21.71
N GLU A 117 -41.12 -54.83 -21.55
CA GLU A 117 -41.71 -55.89 -22.39
C GLU A 117 -43.16 -55.53 -22.70
#